data_AF-A0A7H8R3U2-F1
#
_entry.id   AF-A0A7H8R3U2-F1
#
_cell.length_a   1.000
_cell.length_b   1.000
_cell.length_c   1.000
_cell.angle_alpha   90.00
_cell.angle_beta   90.00
_cell.angle_gamma   90.00
#
_symmetry.space_group_name_H-M   'P 1'
#
loop_
_entity.id
_entity.type
_entity.pdbx_description
1 polymer ?
#
loop_
_entity_poly.entity_id
_entity_poly.type
_entity_poly.pdbx_seq_one_letter_code
_entity_poly.pdbx_strand_id
1 'polypeptide(L)'
;MLFGETGMKDANHNQGFTGSLEARLTKFDSAVLDGKTSYQGRPTSENNALWKDLYRHMNSHISADEDKLLPNKTAPEPEYEGSGYLIILNVFHDLHCLDSIRRLVWYLLEEQWNSTYNPYTLFDNPMDALFKRGEKGMSIDHVGNWIDVLRQSTQCNTDITPNVYQYSSKVNKIMARGTVLHECRNFDRVNDWAKQHETLNPIGMFGDGPESDKCAFEDNWTCLYE
;
A
#
# COMPACT_ATOMS: atom_id res chain seq x y z
N MET A 1 -23.79 33.96 -6.08
CA MET A 1 -23.92 33.06 -7.25
C MET A 1 -23.98 31.65 -6.71
N LEU A 2 -25.12 31.01 -6.92
CA LEU A 2 -25.44 29.66 -6.46
C LEU A 2 -24.74 28.67 -7.40
N PHE A 3 -23.78 27.90 -6.89
CA PHE A 3 -23.34 26.69 -7.59
C PHE A 3 -24.19 25.53 -7.09
N GLY A 4 -24.99 24.99 -8.00
CA GLY A 4 -25.94 23.93 -7.74
C GLY A 4 -25.23 22.63 -7.38
N GLU A 5 -25.65 22.04 -6.27
CA GLU A 5 -25.45 20.64 -5.95
C GLU A 5 -26.25 19.79 -6.94
N THR A 6 -25.62 19.39 -8.04
CA THR A 6 -26.13 18.27 -8.83
C THR A 6 -25.77 16.98 -8.10
N GLY A 7 -26.77 16.42 -7.41
CA GLY A 7 -26.67 15.16 -6.69
C GLY A 7 -26.13 14.02 -7.55
N MET A 8 -24.91 13.58 -7.25
CA MET A 8 -24.51 12.19 -7.44
C MET A 8 -25.17 11.41 -6.32
N LYS A 9 -26.33 10.84 -6.62
CA LYS A 9 -27.03 9.91 -5.73
C LYS A 9 -26.08 8.80 -5.32
N ASP A 10 -26.20 8.39 -4.06
CA ASP A 10 -25.56 7.24 -3.42
C ASP A 10 -25.71 5.97 -4.27
N ALA A 11 -24.83 5.79 -5.24
CA ALA A 11 -24.65 4.51 -5.89
C ALA A 11 -23.80 3.67 -4.93
N ASN A 12 -24.42 2.63 -4.38
CA ASN A 12 -23.72 1.64 -3.57
C ASN A 12 -22.84 0.81 -4.53
N HIS A 13 -21.61 1.26 -4.78
CA HIS A 13 -20.72 0.72 -5.81
C HIS A 13 -20.17 -0.69 -5.51
N ASN A 14 -20.41 -1.20 -4.30
CA ASN A 14 -19.90 -2.49 -3.82
C ASN A 14 -20.92 -3.64 -3.90
N GLN A 15 -22.05 -3.47 -4.59
CA GLN A 15 -23.17 -4.43 -4.57
C GLN A 15 -22.87 -5.83 -5.14
N GLY A 16 -21.74 -6.05 -5.80
CA GLY A 16 -21.32 -7.38 -6.27
C GLY A 16 -20.41 -8.16 -5.30
N PHE A 17 -19.73 -7.48 -4.36
CA PHE A 17 -18.66 -8.07 -3.55
C PHE A 17 -18.95 -8.00 -2.04
N THR A 18 -20.20 -8.23 -1.62
CA THR A 18 -20.59 -8.06 -0.21
C THR A 18 -20.36 -9.31 0.65
N GLY A 19 -20.12 -10.47 0.04
CA GLY A 19 -20.05 -11.76 0.75
C GLY A 19 -18.76 -12.00 1.55
N SER A 20 -17.73 -11.16 1.40
CA SER A 20 -16.38 -11.38 1.93
C SER A 20 -15.78 -10.17 2.67
N LEU A 21 -16.57 -9.10 2.89
CA LEU A 21 -16.12 -7.87 3.56
C LEU A 21 -16.32 -7.92 5.08
N GLU A 22 -15.78 -8.95 5.72
CA GLU A 22 -15.77 -9.06 7.17
C GLU A 22 -14.60 -8.29 7.77
N ALA A 23 -14.89 -7.41 8.73
CA ALA A 23 -13.86 -6.70 9.47
C ALA A 23 -13.15 -7.66 10.44
N ARG A 24 -11.81 -7.67 10.40
CA ARG A 24 -10.98 -8.45 11.32
C ARG A 24 -9.93 -7.57 11.99
N LEU A 25 -9.87 -7.63 13.32
CA LEU A 25 -8.77 -7.04 14.07
C LEU A 25 -7.47 -7.79 13.75
N THR A 26 -6.49 -7.07 13.25
CA THR A 26 -5.18 -7.60 12.84
C THR A 26 -4.10 -6.77 13.52
N LYS A 27 -3.22 -7.43 14.28
CA LYS A 27 -2.01 -6.80 14.80
C LYS A 27 -1.02 -6.67 13.65
N PHE A 28 -0.42 -5.49 13.50
CA PHE A 28 0.68 -5.32 12.55
C PHE A 28 1.99 -5.75 13.18
N ASP A 29 2.81 -6.43 12.39
CA ASP A 29 4.17 -6.78 12.75
C ASP A 29 5.09 -5.61 12.38
N SER A 30 5.96 -5.20 13.31
CA SER A 30 6.86 -4.06 13.13
C SER A 30 8.30 -4.47 13.36
N ALA A 31 9.11 -4.35 12.32
CA ALA A 31 10.55 -4.60 12.35
C ALA A 31 11.36 -3.38 12.85
N VAL A 32 10.73 -2.43 13.54
CA VAL A 32 11.41 -1.24 14.10
C VAL A 32 12.38 -1.63 15.22
N LEU A 33 12.12 -2.75 15.91
CA LEU A 33 12.98 -3.32 16.97
C LEU A 33 13.00 -4.86 16.97
N ASP A 34 11.92 -5.51 16.51
CA ASP A 34 11.67 -6.95 16.69
C ASP A 34 11.71 -7.73 15.36
N GLY A 35 12.90 -8.21 14.99
CA GLY A 35 13.10 -9.11 13.83
C GLY A 35 12.64 -8.55 12.46
N LYS A 36 12.90 -9.28 11.38
CA LYS A 36 12.38 -8.96 10.03
C LYS A 36 11.17 -9.87 9.77
N THR A 37 10.07 -9.33 9.24
CA THR A 37 8.96 -10.18 8.77
C THR A 37 9.42 -11.01 7.57
N SER A 38 8.69 -12.08 7.25
CA SER A 38 9.00 -12.95 6.11
C SER A 38 8.90 -12.24 4.75
N TYR A 39 8.29 -11.06 4.69
CA TYR A 39 8.16 -10.23 3.48
C TYR A 39 9.35 -9.29 3.27
N GLN A 40 10.23 -9.16 4.25
CA GLN A 40 11.33 -8.19 4.24
C GLN A 40 12.67 -8.79 3.79
N GLY A 41 13.68 -7.93 3.70
CA GLY A 41 15.04 -8.30 3.31
C GLY A 41 15.27 -8.37 1.80
N ARG A 42 16.50 -8.76 1.43
CA ARG A 42 16.91 -8.91 0.03
C ARG A 42 15.98 -9.90 -0.68
N PRO A 43 15.57 -9.66 -1.95
CA PRO A 43 14.75 -10.59 -2.70
C PRO A 43 15.36 -11.99 -2.75
N THR A 44 14.63 -12.98 -2.25
CA THR A 44 14.97 -14.41 -2.32
C THR A 44 13.82 -15.16 -3.00
N SER A 45 14.00 -16.44 -3.33
CA SER A 45 12.91 -17.28 -3.83
C SER A 45 11.71 -17.29 -2.89
N GLU A 46 11.95 -17.35 -1.58
CA GLU A 46 10.94 -17.50 -0.54
C GLU A 46 10.12 -16.21 -0.38
N ASN A 47 10.77 -15.07 -0.14
CA ASN A 47 10.00 -13.82 0.02
C ASN A 47 9.36 -13.37 -1.30
N ASN A 48 9.97 -13.67 -2.45
CA ASN A 48 9.35 -13.40 -3.74
C ASN A 48 8.07 -14.22 -3.95
N ALA A 49 8.05 -15.47 -3.52
CA ALA A 49 6.85 -16.30 -3.57
C ALA A 49 5.75 -15.76 -2.64
N LEU A 50 6.11 -15.35 -1.41
CA LEU A 50 5.16 -14.74 -0.48
C LEU A 50 4.53 -13.47 -1.04
N TRP A 51 5.32 -12.57 -1.62
CA TRP A 51 4.80 -11.37 -2.27
C TRP A 51 3.91 -11.69 -3.47
N LYS A 52 4.31 -12.65 -4.33
CA LYS A 52 3.52 -13.04 -5.50
C LYS A 52 2.17 -13.65 -5.11
N ASP A 53 2.10 -14.39 -4.02
CA ASP A 53 0.87 -15.00 -3.54
C ASP A 53 -0.18 -13.94 -3.15
N LEU A 54 0.24 -12.78 -2.61
CA LEU A 54 -0.66 -11.68 -2.22
C LEU A 54 -1.49 -11.10 -3.38
N TYR A 55 -0.98 -11.17 -4.61
CA TYR A 55 -1.65 -10.62 -5.80
C TYR A 55 -1.75 -11.63 -6.95
N ARG A 56 -1.66 -12.93 -6.65
CA ARG A 56 -1.73 -14.00 -7.67
C ARG A 56 -3.04 -14.03 -8.46
N HIS A 57 -4.11 -13.51 -7.88
CA HIS A 57 -5.46 -13.43 -8.46
C HIS A 57 -5.76 -12.04 -9.04
N MET A 58 -4.73 -11.22 -9.27
CA MET A 58 -4.89 -9.85 -9.79
C MET A 58 -5.71 -9.79 -11.09
N ASN A 59 -5.44 -10.70 -12.03
CA ASN A 59 -6.24 -10.83 -13.24
C ASN A 59 -7.50 -11.62 -12.91
N SER A 60 -8.61 -10.90 -12.76
CA SER A 60 -9.92 -11.46 -12.44
C SER A 60 -10.93 -11.04 -13.50
N HIS A 61 -12.11 -11.66 -13.47
CA HIS A 61 -13.24 -11.23 -14.28
C HIS A 61 -14.50 -11.15 -13.43
N ILE A 62 -15.52 -10.50 -13.98
CA ILE A 62 -16.87 -10.44 -13.44
C ILE A 62 -17.87 -10.88 -14.51
N SER A 63 -19.09 -11.20 -14.08
CA SER A 63 -20.19 -11.50 -14.97
C SER A 63 -20.63 -10.26 -15.78
N ALA A 64 -21.36 -10.52 -16.86
CA ALA A 64 -21.99 -9.45 -17.66
C ALA A 64 -23.00 -8.61 -16.84
N ASP A 65 -23.64 -9.20 -15.83
CA ASP A 65 -24.60 -8.47 -14.99
C ASP A 65 -23.90 -7.57 -13.97
N GLU A 66 -22.75 -7.99 -13.45
CA GLU A 66 -21.91 -7.14 -12.59
C GLU A 66 -21.27 -5.98 -13.37
N ASP A 67 -20.79 -6.20 -14.60
CA ASP A 67 -20.27 -5.12 -15.45
C ASP A 67 -21.35 -4.04 -15.69
N LYS A 68 -22.63 -4.41 -15.84
CA LYS A 68 -23.74 -3.44 -15.96
C LYS A 68 -23.85 -2.51 -14.74
N LEU A 69 -23.40 -2.93 -13.57
CA LEU A 69 -23.41 -2.12 -12.34
C LEU A 69 -22.21 -1.17 -12.25
N LEU A 70 -21.11 -1.43 -12.97
CA LEU A 70 -19.93 -0.58 -12.93
C LEU A 70 -20.21 0.81 -13.55
N PRO A 71 -19.72 1.91 -12.93
CA PRO A 71 -19.76 3.24 -13.53
C PRO A 71 -19.00 3.30 -14.85
N ASN A 72 -17.87 2.60 -14.92
CA ASN A 72 -17.05 2.46 -16.11
C ASN A 72 -17.16 1.01 -16.60
N LYS A 73 -17.58 0.82 -17.86
CA LYS A 73 -17.62 -0.52 -18.47
C LYS A 73 -16.22 -1.02 -18.77
N THR A 74 -16.07 -2.34 -18.72
CA THR A 74 -14.82 -3.02 -18.98
C THR A 74 -14.87 -3.90 -20.23
N ALA A 75 -13.69 -4.29 -20.74
CA ALA A 75 -13.58 -5.12 -21.91
C ALA A 75 -13.96 -6.57 -21.60
N PRO A 76 -14.75 -7.23 -22.47
CA PRO A 76 -15.01 -8.65 -22.36
C PRO A 76 -13.77 -9.45 -22.78
N GLU A 77 -13.66 -10.65 -22.23
CA GLU A 77 -12.78 -11.68 -22.77
C GLU A 77 -13.29 -12.19 -24.13
N PRO A 78 -12.43 -12.85 -24.94
CA PRO A 78 -12.92 -13.66 -26.04
C PRO A 78 -13.99 -14.65 -25.56
N GLU A 79 -14.97 -14.95 -26.40
CA GLU A 79 -16.07 -15.83 -26.02
C GLU A 79 -15.57 -17.28 -25.85
N TYR A 80 -15.72 -17.82 -24.64
CA TYR A 80 -15.52 -19.23 -24.30
C TYR A 80 -16.36 -19.60 -23.06
N GLU A 81 -16.50 -20.90 -22.77
CA GLU A 81 -17.24 -21.36 -21.59
C GLU A 81 -16.58 -20.82 -20.31
N GLY A 82 -17.30 -19.96 -19.58
CA GLY A 82 -16.79 -19.28 -18.39
C GLY A 82 -16.11 -17.94 -18.66
N SER A 83 -16.08 -17.44 -19.91
CA SER A 83 -15.59 -16.09 -20.21
C SER A 83 -16.41 -15.00 -19.51
N GLY A 84 -15.75 -13.91 -19.13
CA GLY A 84 -16.37 -12.79 -18.43
C GLY A 84 -15.82 -11.43 -18.88
N TYR A 85 -15.93 -10.46 -17.98
CA TYR A 85 -15.54 -9.07 -18.17
C TYR A 85 -14.32 -8.77 -17.29
N LEU A 86 -13.21 -8.39 -17.90
CA LEU A 86 -11.91 -8.30 -17.24
C LEU A 86 -11.88 -7.19 -16.19
N ILE A 87 -11.34 -7.46 -15.01
CA ILE A 87 -11.08 -6.44 -13.98
C ILE A 87 -9.76 -6.73 -13.25
N ILE A 88 -9.25 -5.71 -12.55
CA ILE A 88 -8.26 -5.87 -11.48
C ILE A 88 -8.78 -5.16 -10.24
N LEU A 89 -8.87 -5.83 -9.09
CA LEU A 89 -9.15 -5.14 -7.82
C LEU A 89 -7.95 -4.26 -7.44
N ASN A 90 -8.21 -3.02 -7.04
CA ASN A 90 -7.16 -2.03 -6.81
C ASN A 90 -6.11 -2.48 -5.76
N VAL A 91 -6.54 -3.19 -4.70
CA VAL A 91 -5.64 -3.80 -3.71
C VAL A 91 -4.54 -4.66 -4.34
N PHE A 92 -4.86 -5.46 -5.35
CA PHE A 92 -3.88 -6.35 -5.99
C PHE A 92 -2.93 -5.56 -6.89
N HIS A 93 -3.42 -4.50 -7.53
CA HIS A 93 -2.58 -3.56 -8.27
C HIS A 93 -1.59 -2.86 -7.32
N ASP A 94 -2.06 -2.37 -6.17
CA ASP A 94 -1.22 -1.68 -5.18
C ASP A 94 -0.14 -2.61 -4.61
N LEU A 95 -0.50 -3.85 -4.27
CA LEU A 95 0.45 -4.88 -3.80
C LEU A 95 1.47 -5.26 -4.89
N HIS A 96 1.04 -5.37 -6.15
CA HIS A 96 1.92 -5.62 -7.29
C HIS A 96 2.93 -4.48 -7.50
N CYS A 97 2.47 -3.23 -7.44
CA CYS A 97 3.33 -2.05 -7.54
C CYS A 97 4.32 -1.97 -6.38
N LEU A 98 3.85 -2.24 -5.15
CA LEU A 98 4.69 -2.21 -3.96
C LEU A 98 5.78 -3.29 -3.99
N ASP A 99 5.48 -4.51 -4.46
CA ASP A 99 6.50 -5.55 -4.70
C ASP A 99 7.52 -5.13 -5.78
N SER A 100 7.05 -4.44 -6.83
CA SER A 100 7.92 -3.92 -7.89
C SER A 100 8.88 -2.87 -7.36
N ILE A 101 8.41 -1.95 -6.50
CA ILE A 101 9.24 -0.96 -5.81
C ILE A 101 10.26 -1.64 -4.91
N ARG A 102 9.83 -2.62 -4.09
CA ARG A 102 10.72 -3.42 -3.24
C ARG A 102 11.87 -4.00 -4.05
N ARG A 103 11.57 -4.70 -5.15
CA ARG A 103 12.59 -5.30 -6.02
C ARG A 103 13.50 -4.24 -6.65
N LEU A 104 12.95 -3.11 -7.10
CA LEU A 104 13.71 -2.02 -7.69
C LEU A 104 14.76 -1.46 -6.71
N VAL A 105 14.36 -1.18 -5.48
CA VAL A 105 15.30 -0.62 -4.48
C VAL A 105 16.46 -1.58 -4.23
N TRP A 106 16.20 -2.89 -4.13
CA TRP A 106 17.27 -3.88 -3.97
C TRP A 106 18.11 -4.08 -5.23
N TYR A 107 17.51 -3.97 -6.42
CA TYR A 107 18.23 -4.04 -7.69
C TYR A 107 19.28 -2.93 -7.81
N LEU A 108 18.98 -1.73 -7.32
CA LEU A 108 19.91 -0.59 -7.29
C LEU A 108 21.11 -0.79 -6.33
N LEU A 109 21.07 -1.82 -5.49
CA LEU A 109 22.17 -2.24 -4.61
C LEU A 109 23.08 -3.30 -5.24
N GLU A 110 22.77 -3.80 -6.43
CA GLU A 110 23.61 -4.79 -7.10
C GLU A 110 24.93 -4.17 -7.56
N GLU A 111 26.02 -4.95 -7.52
CA GLU A 111 27.38 -4.48 -7.80
C GLU A 111 27.52 -3.82 -9.18
N GLN A 112 26.77 -4.29 -10.18
CA GLN A 112 26.76 -3.71 -11.53
C GLN A 112 26.29 -2.24 -11.56
N TRP A 113 25.58 -1.79 -10.53
CA TRP A 113 25.14 -0.41 -10.34
C TRP A 113 26.07 0.38 -9.41
N ASN A 114 27.22 -0.18 -9.04
CA ASN A 114 28.24 0.50 -8.26
C ASN A 114 28.90 1.59 -9.11
N SER A 115 28.47 2.83 -8.90
CA SER A 115 28.92 4.03 -9.60
C SER A 115 29.34 5.08 -8.58
N THR A 116 30.27 5.97 -8.95
CA THR A 116 30.72 7.11 -8.13
C THR A 116 29.58 8.05 -7.70
N TYR A 117 28.39 7.89 -8.28
CA TYR A 117 27.20 8.68 -7.93
C TYR A 117 26.06 7.87 -7.31
N ASN A 118 26.20 6.55 -7.17
CA ASN A 118 25.16 5.74 -6.54
C ASN A 118 25.20 5.95 -5.02
N PRO A 119 24.24 6.68 -4.43
CA PRO A 119 24.26 6.99 -2.99
C PRO A 119 24.20 5.73 -2.11
N TYR A 120 23.87 4.57 -2.68
CA TYR A 120 23.76 3.29 -1.99
C TYR A 120 25.06 2.47 -1.95
N THR A 121 26.00 2.71 -2.87
CA THR A 121 27.26 1.94 -2.96
C THR A 121 28.51 2.78 -2.65
N LEU A 122 28.31 4.06 -2.28
CA LEU A 122 29.38 5.02 -2.01
C LEU A 122 30.05 4.89 -0.63
N PHE A 123 29.63 3.93 0.19
CA PHE A 123 30.13 3.76 1.55
C PHE A 123 30.42 2.27 1.82
N ASP A 124 31.39 2.01 2.71
CA ASP A 124 31.86 0.65 3.05
C ASP A 124 30.73 -0.30 3.51
N ASN A 125 29.64 0.29 4.02
CA ASN A 125 28.41 -0.42 4.32
C ASN A 125 27.22 0.25 3.59
N PRO A 126 26.56 -0.43 2.65
CA PRO A 126 25.35 0.07 1.97
C PRO A 126 24.23 0.48 2.94
N MET A 127 24.20 -0.11 4.14
CA MET A 127 23.27 0.25 5.22
C MET A 127 23.51 1.67 5.75
N ASP A 128 24.78 2.09 5.82
CA ASP A 128 25.20 3.40 6.35
C ASP A 128 25.09 4.51 5.30
N ALA A 129 25.05 4.12 4.02
CA ALA A 129 25.19 4.99 2.88
C ALA A 129 24.09 6.06 2.78
N LEU A 130 22.87 5.67 3.12
CA LEU A 130 21.70 6.55 3.09
C LEU A 130 21.50 7.33 4.39
N PHE A 131 21.98 6.80 5.51
CA PHE A 131 21.95 7.54 6.78
C PHE A 131 22.81 8.80 6.71
N LYS A 132 23.90 8.78 5.92
CA LYS A 132 24.84 9.90 5.78
C LYS A 132 24.46 10.93 4.71
N ARG A 133 23.64 10.60 3.70
CA ARG A 133 23.23 11.53 2.62
C ARG A 133 21.74 11.87 2.57
N GLY A 134 20.85 10.99 3.03
CA GLY A 134 19.42 11.04 2.74
C GLY A 134 18.55 11.73 3.80
N GLU A 135 19.15 12.49 4.72
CA GLU A 135 18.52 12.85 6.01
C GLU A 135 18.17 11.57 6.82
N LYS A 136 18.12 11.69 8.15
CA LYS A 136 18.05 10.52 9.06
C LYS A 136 16.90 9.59 8.67
N GLY A 137 17.19 8.30 8.44
CA GLY A 137 16.17 7.25 8.28
C GLY A 137 16.13 6.54 6.94
N MET A 138 16.93 6.90 5.93
CA MET A 138 16.78 6.29 4.60
C MET A 138 17.47 4.91 4.40
N SER A 139 17.98 4.21 5.44
CA SER A 139 18.69 2.92 5.25
C SER A 139 17.82 1.87 4.56
N ILE A 140 18.41 0.91 3.84
CA ILE A 140 17.63 -0.13 3.12
C ILE A 140 16.75 -0.97 4.06
N ASP A 141 17.19 -1.20 5.30
CA ASP A 141 16.35 -1.89 6.30
C ASP A 141 15.17 -1.01 6.72
N HIS A 142 15.37 0.30 6.87
CA HIS A 142 14.29 1.22 7.19
C HIS A 142 13.30 1.37 6.02
N VAL A 143 13.78 1.44 4.78
CA VAL A 143 12.94 1.40 3.57
C VAL A 143 12.18 0.07 3.49
N GLY A 144 12.84 -1.04 3.81
CA GLY A 144 12.21 -2.36 3.91
C GLY A 144 11.08 -2.40 4.95
N ASN A 145 11.26 -1.76 6.11
CA ASN A 145 10.23 -1.61 7.13
C ASN A 145 9.03 -0.80 6.61
N TRP A 146 9.27 0.32 5.91
CA TRP A 146 8.19 1.12 5.31
C TRP A 146 7.37 0.33 4.29
N ILE A 147 8.05 -0.40 3.40
CA ILE A 147 7.39 -1.22 2.39
C ILE A 147 6.50 -2.28 3.06
N ASP A 148 6.95 -2.90 4.14
CA ASP A 148 6.16 -3.91 4.84
C ASP A 148 4.97 -3.30 5.62
N VAL A 149 5.15 -2.13 6.24
CA VAL A 149 4.04 -1.38 6.86
C VAL A 149 2.99 -0.99 5.83
N LEU A 150 3.41 -0.52 4.65
CA LEU A 150 2.50 -0.20 3.55
C LEU A 150 1.77 -1.46 3.05
N ARG A 151 2.46 -2.60 2.92
CA ARG A 151 1.83 -3.89 2.57
C ARG A 151 0.74 -4.27 3.57
N GLN A 152 1.01 -4.14 4.87
CA GLN A 152 0.04 -4.44 5.93
C GLN A 152 -1.14 -3.46 5.89
N SER A 153 -0.87 -2.16 5.71
CA SER A 153 -1.90 -1.14 5.57
C SER A 153 -2.80 -1.37 4.35
N THR A 154 -2.22 -1.73 3.19
CA THR A 154 -2.96 -2.03 1.96
C THR A 154 -3.86 -3.26 2.11
N GLN A 155 -3.42 -4.31 2.81
CA GLN A 155 -4.28 -5.47 3.11
C GLN A 155 -5.36 -5.12 4.15
N CYS A 156 -5.05 -4.27 5.13
CA CYS A 156 -6.00 -3.88 6.17
C CYS A 156 -7.09 -2.94 5.64
N ASN A 157 -6.71 -2.00 4.77
CA ASN A 157 -7.58 -1.02 4.13
C ASN A 157 -7.84 -1.40 2.67
N THR A 158 -8.11 -2.69 2.44
CA THR A 158 -8.27 -3.29 1.11
C THR A 158 -9.22 -2.47 0.24
N ASP A 159 -8.67 -1.84 -0.81
CA ASP A 159 -9.45 -1.15 -1.83
C ASP A 159 -9.95 -2.16 -2.88
N ILE A 160 -11.25 -2.46 -2.80
CA ILE A 160 -11.94 -3.38 -3.71
C ILE A 160 -12.45 -2.71 -4.99
N THR A 161 -12.08 -1.45 -5.25
CA THR A 161 -12.49 -0.75 -6.48
C THR A 161 -12.00 -1.50 -7.72
N PRO A 162 -12.89 -1.87 -8.67
CA PRO A 162 -12.47 -2.54 -9.90
C PRO A 162 -11.80 -1.57 -10.88
N ASN A 163 -10.52 -1.78 -11.15
CA ASN A 163 -9.85 -1.21 -12.31
C ASN A 163 -10.33 -1.94 -13.57
N VAL A 164 -10.70 -1.17 -14.60
CA VAL A 164 -11.32 -1.70 -15.82
C VAL A 164 -10.32 -1.81 -16.96
N TYR A 165 -10.61 -2.64 -17.94
CA TYR A 165 -9.86 -2.77 -19.18
C TYR A 165 -10.55 -2.05 -20.32
N GLN A 166 -9.80 -1.25 -21.07
CA GLN A 166 -10.32 -0.49 -22.20
C GLN A 166 -9.32 -0.50 -23.36
N TYR A 167 -9.84 -0.47 -24.58
CA TYR A 167 -8.98 -0.33 -25.76
C TYR A 167 -8.36 1.06 -25.81
N SER A 168 -7.04 1.12 -25.93
CA SER A 168 -6.28 2.36 -26.08
C SER A 168 -5.77 2.48 -27.51
N SER A 169 -6.28 3.48 -28.24
CA SER A 169 -5.82 3.79 -29.60
C SER A 169 -4.35 4.25 -29.65
N LYS A 170 -3.81 4.77 -28.53
CA LYS A 170 -2.41 5.22 -28.43
C LYS A 170 -1.41 4.07 -28.51
N VAL A 171 -1.76 2.91 -27.96
CA VAL A 171 -0.88 1.72 -27.91
C VAL A 171 -1.45 0.53 -28.68
N ASN A 172 -2.58 0.71 -29.36
CA ASN A 172 -3.30 -0.28 -30.18
C ASN A 172 -3.60 -1.60 -29.45
N LYS A 173 -3.93 -1.53 -28.15
CA LYS A 173 -4.16 -2.69 -27.29
C LYS A 173 -5.20 -2.39 -26.20
N ILE A 174 -5.81 -3.43 -25.67
CA ILE A 174 -6.60 -3.37 -24.44
C ILE A 174 -5.62 -3.19 -23.27
N MET A 175 -5.88 -2.19 -22.43
CA MET A 175 -5.05 -1.83 -21.28
C MET A 175 -5.91 -1.66 -20.05
N ALA A 176 -5.37 -2.01 -18.88
CA ALA A 176 -5.97 -1.63 -17.61
C ALA A 176 -5.98 -0.10 -17.48
N ARG A 177 -7.07 0.44 -16.96
CA ARG A 177 -7.28 1.86 -16.71
C ARG A 177 -7.75 2.04 -15.27
N GLY A 178 -6.85 2.54 -14.43
CA GLY A 178 -7.13 2.86 -13.03
C GLY A 178 -7.78 4.23 -12.79
N THR A 179 -8.14 4.97 -13.85
CA THR A 179 -8.93 6.20 -13.70
C THR A 179 -10.41 5.84 -13.51
N VAL A 180 -10.71 5.31 -12.32
CA VAL A 180 -12.04 4.88 -11.88
C VAL A 180 -12.44 5.64 -10.60
N LEU A 181 -13.70 5.54 -10.20
CA LEU A 181 -14.19 6.16 -8.98
C LEU A 181 -13.86 5.26 -7.78
N HIS A 182 -13.20 5.83 -6.78
CA HIS A 182 -12.89 5.15 -5.52
C HIS A 182 -13.77 5.68 -4.38
N GLU A 183 -14.11 4.82 -3.43
CA GLU A 183 -14.71 5.23 -2.16
C GLU A 183 -13.62 5.47 -1.12
N CYS A 184 -13.35 6.74 -0.81
CA CYS A 184 -12.29 7.15 0.10
C CYS A 184 -12.84 7.71 1.41
N ARG A 185 -12.04 7.62 2.48
CA ARG A 185 -12.25 8.45 3.67
C ARG A 185 -11.98 9.92 3.31
N ASN A 186 -12.75 10.84 3.89
CA ASN A 186 -12.53 12.26 3.65
C ASN A 186 -11.22 12.71 4.32
N PHE A 187 -10.16 12.82 3.51
CA PHE A 187 -8.82 13.14 3.98
C PHE A 187 -8.73 14.54 4.59
N ASP A 188 -9.46 15.52 4.06
CA ASP A 188 -9.47 16.87 4.60
C ASP A 188 -10.02 16.89 6.02
N ARG A 189 -11.09 16.14 6.29
CA ARG A 189 -11.64 16.03 7.65
C ARG A 189 -10.70 15.32 8.62
N VAL A 190 -9.97 14.29 8.15
CA VAL A 190 -8.93 13.63 8.96
C VAL A 190 -7.80 14.63 9.28
N ASN A 191 -7.36 15.39 8.29
CA ASN A 191 -6.30 16.38 8.44
C ASN A 191 -6.71 17.53 9.36
N ASP A 192 -7.93 18.04 9.22
CA ASP A 192 -8.46 19.11 10.07
C ASP A 192 -8.64 18.67 11.52
N TRP A 193 -9.06 17.41 11.73
CA TRP A 193 -9.04 16.81 13.06
C TRP A 193 -7.59 16.73 13.60
N ALA A 194 -6.64 16.22 12.82
CA ALA A 194 -5.24 16.09 13.25
C ALA A 194 -4.61 17.42 13.65
N LYS A 195 -4.82 18.49 12.87
CA LYS A 195 -4.33 19.85 13.19
C LYS A 195 -4.86 20.37 14.53
N GLN A 196 -6.11 20.07 14.88
CA GLN A 196 -6.71 20.48 16.15
C GLN A 196 -6.15 19.70 17.36
N HIS A 197 -5.47 18.57 17.10
CA HIS A 197 -4.93 17.67 18.13
C HIS A 197 -3.39 17.56 18.04
N GLU A 198 -2.74 18.50 17.35
CA GLU A 198 -1.28 18.51 17.18
C GLU A 198 -0.59 18.79 18.53
N THR A 199 0.45 18.01 18.84
CA THR A 199 1.30 18.26 20.00
C THR A 199 2.17 19.49 19.78
N LEU A 200 2.12 20.44 20.71
CA LEU A 200 2.92 21.67 20.64
C LEU A 200 4.39 21.46 21.05
N ASN A 201 4.70 20.34 21.71
CA ASN A 201 6.03 20.04 22.21
C ASN A 201 6.65 18.85 21.43
N PRO A 202 7.96 18.89 21.11
CA PRO A 202 8.65 17.77 20.49
C PRO A 202 8.61 16.52 21.37
N ILE A 203 8.39 15.36 20.75
CA ILE A 203 8.24 14.08 21.46
C ILE A 203 9.44 13.77 22.37
N GLY A 204 10.66 14.04 21.91
CA GLY A 204 11.89 13.81 22.68
C GLY A 204 12.08 14.74 23.89
N MET A 205 11.17 15.69 24.16
CA MET A 205 11.21 16.56 25.34
C MET A 205 10.32 16.07 26.49
N PHE A 206 9.56 14.99 26.30
CA PHE A 206 8.62 14.50 27.32
C PHE A 206 9.27 13.67 28.43
N GLY A 207 10.50 13.18 28.21
CA GLY A 207 11.20 12.19 29.03
C GLY A 207 10.83 10.77 28.59
N ASP A 208 11.82 9.86 28.60
CA ASP A 208 11.65 8.49 28.10
C ASP A 208 11.74 7.46 29.25
N GLY A 209 10.95 6.39 29.16
CA GLY A 209 11.10 5.17 29.96
C GLY A 209 10.52 5.20 31.39
N PRO A 210 10.70 4.09 32.14
CA PRO A 210 10.12 3.89 33.48
C PRO A 210 10.55 4.94 34.52
N GLU A 211 11.68 5.60 34.32
CA GLU A 211 12.23 6.61 35.24
C GLU A 211 11.47 7.95 35.17
N SER A 212 10.64 8.15 34.14
CA SER A 212 9.86 9.38 33.97
C SER A 212 8.52 9.38 34.73
N ASP A 213 8.13 8.28 35.38
CA ASP A 213 6.80 8.04 35.98
C ASP A 213 5.62 8.29 35.00
N LYS A 214 5.91 8.36 33.70
CA LYS A 214 4.96 8.69 32.64
C LYS A 214 4.81 7.54 31.66
N CYS A 215 4.31 6.42 32.13
CA CYS A 215 3.67 5.48 31.22
C CYS A 215 2.29 6.01 30.86
N ALA A 216 1.94 5.98 29.58
CA ALA A 216 0.64 6.46 29.16
C ALA A 216 -0.47 5.60 29.78
N PHE A 217 -1.40 6.25 30.49
CA PHE A 217 -2.69 5.67 30.93
C PHE A 217 -2.66 4.47 31.87
N GLU A 218 -1.74 4.42 32.85
CA GLU A 218 -1.66 3.30 33.83
C GLU A 218 -1.55 1.90 33.16
N ASP A 219 -1.22 1.85 31.87
CA ASP A 219 -1.09 0.63 31.09
C ASP A 219 0.39 0.31 30.91
N ASN A 220 0.83 -0.80 31.53
CA ASN A 220 2.21 -1.24 31.47
C ASN A 220 2.71 -1.51 30.03
N TRP A 221 1.82 -1.74 29.06
CA TRP A 221 2.19 -1.92 27.65
C TRP A 221 2.72 -0.63 27.00
N THR A 222 2.53 0.52 27.65
CA THR A 222 2.98 1.83 27.14
C THR A 222 4.35 2.24 27.67
N CYS A 223 4.89 1.55 28.68
CA CYS A 223 6.17 1.89 29.31
C CYS A 223 7.36 1.42 28.48
N LEU A 224 7.28 0.21 27.93
CA LEU A 224 8.37 -0.50 27.29
C LEU A 224 7.79 -1.29 26.12
N TYR A 225 8.26 -0.97 24.92
CA TYR A 225 8.12 -1.83 23.76
C TYR A 225 9.33 -2.78 23.83
N GLU A 226 9.14 -3.98 24.40
CA GLU A 226 10.15 -5.06 24.34
C GLU A 226 10.38 -5.50 22.89
#